data_AF-A0A2M8Y2C4-F1
#
_entry.id   AF-A0A2M8Y2C4-F1
#
_cell.length_a   1.000
_cell.length_b   1.000
_cell.length_c   1.000
_cell.angle_alpha   90.00
_cell.angle_beta   90.00
_cell.angle_gamma   90.00
#
_symmetry.space_group_name_H-M   'P 1'
#
loop_
_entity.id
_entity.type
_entity.pdbx_description
1 polymer ?
#
loop_
_entity_poly.entity_id
_entity_poly.type
_entity_poly.pdbx_seq_one_letter_code
_entity_poly.pdbx_strand_id
1 'polypeptide(L)'
;MKDQFTDEIFPHQALIHKICRMYRDTPEDQEDLFQEIIYQLWKSYPKFQGKSKVSTWMYRIGLNTAMASFRKPKVKLLYSDALPEKNILPEVAEPWREELLFSAIRQLSEDERALIALYLDDLSYVEISEIVGISENNIGVRLSRIKKKLKVILNR
;
A
#
# COMPACT_ATOMS: atom_id res chain seq x y z
N MET A 1 -6.28 26.62 1.26
CA MET A 1 -6.22 25.35 0.49
C MET A 1 -4.91 24.61 0.70
N LYS A 2 -3.73 25.21 0.47
CA LYS A 2 -2.43 24.56 0.75
C LYS A 2 -2.29 24.19 2.23
N ASP A 3 -2.54 25.15 3.12
CA ASP A 3 -2.38 24.96 4.57
C ASP A 3 -3.38 23.92 5.13
N GLN A 4 -4.66 24.04 4.77
CA GLN A 4 -5.69 23.05 5.15
C GLN A 4 -5.39 21.62 4.69
N PHE A 5 -4.90 21.45 3.45
CA PHE A 5 -4.50 20.12 2.98
C PHE A 5 -3.36 19.56 3.82
N THR A 6 -2.36 20.38 4.15
CA THR A 6 -1.22 19.90 4.94
C THR A 6 -1.67 19.56 6.36
N ASP A 7 -2.46 20.41 6.99
CA ASP A 7 -2.99 20.19 8.34
C ASP A 7 -3.84 18.91 8.45
N GLU A 8 -4.64 18.60 7.42
CA GLU A 8 -5.50 17.41 7.43
C GLU A 8 -4.78 16.12 7.02
N ILE A 9 -3.78 16.18 6.15
CA ILE A 9 -3.14 14.97 5.56
C ILE A 9 -1.87 14.57 6.30
N PHE A 10 -1.05 15.54 6.74
CA PHE A 10 0.24 15.28 7.36
C PHE A 10 0.16 14.41 8.64
N PRO A 11 -0.87 14.57 9.50
CA PRO A 11 -1.07 13.67 10.65
C PRO A 11 -1.27 12.20 10.26
N HIS A 12 -1.62 11.92 9.01
CA HIS A 12 -1.91 10.60 8.48
C HIS A 12 -0.84 10.07 7.52
N GLN A 13 0.34 10.71 7.40
CA GLN A 13 1.39 10.29 6.47
C GLN A 13 1.89 8.84 6.66
N ALA A 14 1.85 8.32 7.89
CA ALA A 14 2.24 6.95 8.21
C ALA A 14 1.41 5.90 7.44
N LEU A 15 0.14 6.21 7.17
CA LEU A 15 -0.76 5.42 6.33
C LEU A 15 -0.19 5.23 4.93
N ILE A 16 0.29 6.33 4.32
CA ILE A 16 0.81 6.32 2.95
C ILE A 16 2.11 5.51 2.91
N HIS A 17 3.01 5.71 3.87
CA HIS A 17 4.23 4.90 3.97
C HIS A 17 3.94 3.41 4.10
N LYS A 18 2.93 3.03 4.90
CA LYS A 18 2.50 1.64 5.02
C LYS A 18 2.03 1.08 3.67
N ILE A 19 1.18 1.82 2.95
CA ILE A 19 0.75 1.44 1.58
C ILE A 19 1.96 1.24 0.68
N CYS A 20 2.95 2.14 0.73
CA CYS A 20 4.16 2.02 -0.09
C CYS A 20 4.94 0.74 0.22
N ARG A 21 5.21 0.45 1.50
CA ARG A 21 5.91 -0.78 1.94
C ARG A 21 5.18 -2.06 1.55
N MET A 22 3.84 -2.01 1.49
CA MET A 22 3.04 -3.16 1.06
C MET A 22 3.10 -3.41 -0.45
N TYR A 23 3.33 -2.38 -1.29
CA TYR A 23 3.27 -2.52 -2.75
C TYR A 23 4.64 -2.47 -3.45
N ARG A 24 5.71 -2.04 -2.77
CA ARG A 24 7.07 -1.87 -3.35
C ARG A 24 8.17 -2.44 -2.44
N ASP A 25 9.21 -2.97 -3.07
CA ASP A 25 10.31 -3.67 -2.39
C ASP A 25 11.45 -2.73 -2.00
N THR A 26 11.85 -1.80 -2.87
CA THR A 26 13.00 -0.93 -2.62
C THR A 26 12.57 0.44 -2.06
N PRO A 27 13.42 1.10 -1.25
CA PRO A 27 13.15 2.45 -0.76
C PRO A 27 12.83 3.45 -1.89
N GLU A 28 13.53 3.36 -3.01
CA GLU A 28 13.34 4.25 -4.16
C GLU A 28 11.96 4.06 -4.79
N ASP A 29 11.56 2.81 -5.05
CA ASP A 29 10.22 2.51 -5.59
C ASP A 29 9.11 2.94 -4.59
N GLN A 30 9.39 2.86 -3.27
CA GLN A 30 8.46 3.30 -2.23
C GLN A 30 8.32 4.82 -2.18
N GLU A 31 9.41 5.58 -2.33
CA GLU A 31 9.39 7.04 -2.41
C GLU A 31 8.66 7.53 -3.65
N ASP A 32 8.90 6.90 -4.81
CA ASP A 32 8.18 7.21 -6.05
C ASP A 32 6.66 7.01 -5.88
N LEU A 33 6.26 5.90 -5.27
CA LEU A 33 4.86 5.63 -5.00
C LEU A 33 4.28 6.62 -3.99
N PHE A 34 5.03 7.00 -2.96
CA PHE A 34 4.61 7.99 -1.99
C PHE A 34 4.30 9.33 -2.67
N GLN A 35 5.21 9.81 -3.53
CA GLN A 35 5.02 11.05 -4.27
C GLN A 35 3.78 11.01 -5.17
N GLU A 36 3.58 9.93 -5.90
CA GLU A 36 2.39 9.76 -6.75
C GLU A 36 1.10 9.74 -5.91
N ILE A 37 1.08 9.07 -4.75
CA ILE A 37 -0.09 9.09 -3.86
C ILE A 37 -0.38 10.50 -3.36
N ILE A 38 0.63 11.24 -2.90
CA ILE A 38 0.48 12.63 -2.44
C ILE A 38 -0.06 13.52 -3.57
N TYR A 39 0.45 13.35 -4.79
CA TYR A 39 -0.03 14.08 -5.96
C TYR A 39 -1.52 13.80 -6.25
N GLN A 40 -1.93 12.53 -6.23
CA GLN A 40 -3.34 12.17 -6.46
C GLN A 40 -4.26 12.65 -5.33
N LEU A 41 -3.79 12.64 -4.08
CA LEU A 41 -4.51 13.23 -2.94
C LEU A 41 -4.71 14.73 -3.16
N TRP A 42 -3.64 15.47 -3.45
CA TRP A 42 -3.70 16.91 -3.71
C TRP A 42 -4.69 17.26 -4.83
N LYS A 43 -4.61 16.52 -5.94
CA LYS A 43 -5.51 16.70 -7.10
C LYS A 43 -6.97 16.41 -6.76
N SER A 44 -7.22 15.46 -5.86
CA SER A 44 -8.57 15.01 -5.49
C SER A 44 -9.17 15.81 -4.33
N TYR A 45 -8.34 16.50 -3.54
CA TYR A 45 -8.73 17.19 -2.32
C TYR A 45 -9.85 18.23 -2.50
N PRO A 46 -9.87 19.08 -3.56
CA PRO A 46 -10.96 20.03 -3.77
C PRO A 46 -12.34 19.37 -3.96
N LYS A 47 -12.38 18.08 -4.29
CA LYS A 47 -13.62 17.29 -4.47
C LYS A 47 -13.99 16.50 -3.21
N PHE A 48 -13.15 16.52 -2.18
CA PHE A 48 -13.44 15.84 -0.93
C PHE A 48 -14.54 16.61 -0.18
N GLN A 49 -15.68 15.95 0.01
CA GLN A 49 -16.88 16.56 0.61
C GLN A 49 -17.04 16.26 2.11
N GLY A 50 -16.02 15.69 2.77
CA GLY A 50 -16.10 15.35 4.20
C GLY A 50 -17.11 14.24 4.55
N LYS A 51 -17.56 13.45 3.56
CA LYS A 51 -18.57 12.39 3.75
C LYS A 51 -18.02 11.11 4.42
N SER A 52 -16.71 11.02 4.61
CA SER A 52 -16.02 9.95 5.32
C SER A 52 -14.89 10.56 6.15
N LYS A 53 -14.27 9.78 7.04
CA LYS A 53 -13.01 10.20 7.68
C LYS A 53 -11.97 10.50 6.59
N VAL A 54 -11.08 11.45 6.87
CA VAL A 54 -9.96 11.81 5.99
C VAL A 54 -9.09 10.58 5.72
N SER A 55 -8.79 9.79 6.75
CA SER A 55 -8.03 8.54 6.63
C SER A 55 -8.68 7.50 5.70
N THR A 56 -9.99 7.29 5.78
CA THR A 56 -10.75 6.40 4.90
C THR A 56 -10.66 6.87 3.44
N TRP A 57 -10.81 8.17 3.21
CA TRP A 57 -10.66 8.76 1.88
C TRP A 57 -9.23 8.63 1.35
N MET A 58 -8.22 8.86 2.20
CA MET A 58 -6.81 8.68 1.86
C MET A 58 -6.49 7.24 1.49
N TYR A 59 -7.02 6.25 2.22
CA TYR A 59 -6.86 4.84 1.88
C TYR A 59 -7.39 4.53 0.49
N ARG A 60 -8.59 5.02 0.17
CA ARG A 60 -9.20 4.79 -1.14
C ARG A 60 -8.35 5.37 -2.27
N ILE A 61 -7.84 6.60 -2.12
CA ILE A 61 -6.97 7.19 -3.13
C ILE A 61 -5.62 6.44 -3.19
N GLY A 62 -4.99 6.20 -2.04
CA GLY A 62 -3.67 5.56 -1.95
C GLY A 62 -3.64 4.14 -2.53
N LEU A 63 -4.61 3.29 -2.18
CA LEU A 63 -4.70 1.92 -2.70
C LEU A 63 -4.98 1.90 -4.20
N ASN A 64 -5.91 2.73 -4.68
CA ASN A 64 -6.20 2.82 -6.11
C ASN A 64 -4.98 3.26 -6.91
N THR A 65 -4.23 4.25 -6.40
CA THR A 65 -2.98 4.71 -7.00
C THR A 65 -1.91 3.61 -7.00
N ALA A 66 -1.73 2.91 -5.88
CA ALA A 66 -0.76 1.83 -5.76
C ALA A 66 -1.07 0.68 -6.75
N MET A 67 -2.33 0.24 -6.81
CA MET A 67 -2.79 -0.78 -7.76
C MET A 67 -2.61 -0.33 -9.22
N ALA A 68 -2.98 0.92 -9.54
CA ALA A 68 -2.79 1.46 -10.89
C ALA A 68 -1.31 1.52 -11.29
N SER A 69 -0.42 1.89 -10.36
CA SER A 69 1.03 1.92 -10.59
C SER A 69 1.64 0.53 -10.76
N PHE A 70 1.01 -0.51 -10.21
CA PHE A 70 1.46 -1.90 -10.34
C PHE A 70 1.10 -2.48 -11.72
N ARG A 71 -0.01 -2.03 -12.31
CA ARG A 71 -0.50 -2.49 -13.62
C ARG A 71 0.23 -1.86 -14.81
N LYS A 72 0.96 -0.76 -14.61
CA LYS A 72 1.78 -0.15 -15.67
C LYS A 72 3.00 -1.03 -15.91
N PRO A 73 3.25 -1.52 -17.13
CA PRO A 73 4.46 -2.28 -17.42
C PRO A 73 5.67 -1.38 -17.14
N LYS A 74 6.61 -1.84 -16.29
CA LYS A 74 7.90 -1.18 -16.13
C LYS A 74 8.55 -1.14 -17.52
N VAL A 75 8.72 0.06 -18.07
CA VAL A 75 9.52 0.25 -19.28
C VAL A 75 10.91 -0.26 -18.91
N LYS A 76 11.34 -1.37 -19.52
CA LYS A 76 12.72 -1.83 -19.37
C LYS A 76 13.61 -0.78 -20.04
N LEU A 77 14.14 0.14 -19.24
CA LEU A 77 15.24 1.00 -19.66
C LEU A 77 16.44 0.09 -19.90
N LEU A 78 16.82 -0.06 -21.17
CA LEU A 78 18.08 -0.67 -21.57
C LEU A 78 19.18 0.34 -21.25
N TYR A 79 19.77 0.23 -20.06
CA TYR A 79 20.98 0.97 -19.73
C TYR A 79 22.17 0.31 -20.43
N SER A 80 23.05 1.09 -21.06
CA SER A 80 24.35 0.60 -21.52
C SER A 80 25.23 0.24 -20.31
N ASP A 81 25.98 -0.86 -20.39
CA ASP A 81 26.67 -1.60 -19.32
C ASP A 81 27.78 -0.86 -18.52
N ALA A 82 27.71 0.46 -18.34
CA ALA A 82 28.69 1.22 -17.55
C ALA A 82 28.06 1.80 -16.29
N LEU A 83 27.67 0.93 -15.36
CA LEU A 83 27.49 1.28 -13.94
C LEU A 83 28.41 0.36 -13.12
N PRO A 84 29.22 0.90 -12.18
CA PRO A 84 29.97 0.02 -11.28
C PRO A 84 28.98 -0.82 -10.48
N GLU A 85 29.15 -2.14 -10.53
CA GLU A 85 28.39 -3.09 -9.71
C GLU A 85 28.54 -2.73 -8.24
N LYS A 86 27.50 -2.10 -7.69
CA LYS A 86 27.36 -2.00 -6.24
C LYS A 86 26.83 -3.35 -5.79
N ASN A 87 27.74 -4.29 -5.54
CA ASN A 87 27.43 -5.53 -4.83
C ASN A 87 27.08 -5.20 -3.38
N ILE A 88 25.84 -4.76 -3.17
CA ILE A 88 25.21 -4.76 -1.86
C ILE A 88 24.66 -6.17 -1.68
N LEU A 89 25.50 -7.07 -1.18
CA LEU A 89 24.97 -8.24 -0.49
C LEU A 89 24.30 -7.70 0.77
N PRO A 90 22.98 -7.85 0.95
CA PRO A 90 22.40 -7.57 2.25
C PRO A 90 23.07 -8.52 3.24
N GLU A 91 23.69 -7.93 4.28
CA GLU A 91 24.06 -8.66 5.47
C GLU A 91 22.80 -9.39 5.92
N VAL A 92 22.81 -10.73 5.90
CA VAL A 92 21.65 -11.55 6.24
C VAL A 92 21.47 -11.48 7.76
N ALA A 93 21.00 -10.34 8.24
CA ALA A 93 20.36 -10.24 9.53
C ALA A 93 19.03 -10.99 9.43
N GLU A 94 18.73 -11.79 10.45
CA GLU A 94 17.39 -12.35 10.62
C GLU A 94 16.36 -11.21 10.45
N PRO A 95 15.47 -11.28 9.44
CA PRO A 95 14.54 -10.21 9.18
C PRO A 95 13.69 -9.97 10.43
N TRP A 96 13.54 -8.71 10.82
CA TRP A 96 12.57 -8.36 11.86
C TRP A 96 11.20 -8.94 11.50
N ARG A 97 10.42 -9.37 12.49
CA ARG A 97 9.11 -10.01 12.25
C ARG A 97 8.19 -9.19 11.33
N GLU A 98 8.31 -7.87 11.38
CA GLU A 98 7.57 -6.94 10.52
C GLU A 98 8.00 -7.04 9.04
N GLU A 99 9.30 -7.13 8.77
CA GLU A 99 9.85 -7.30 7.43
C GLU A 99 9.37 -8.61 6.78
N LEU A 100 9.35 -9.69 7.57
CA LEU A 100 8.85 -11.00 7.14
C LEU A 100 7.33 -10.96 6.85
N LEU A 101 6.56 -10.21 7.64
CA LEU A 101 5.15 -10.02 7.38
C LEU A 101 4.92 -9.24 6.08
N PHE A 102 5.65 -8.15 5.86
CA PHE A 102 5.51 -7.36 4.63
C PHE A 102 5.94 -8.14 3.39
N SER A 103 7.00 -8.94 3.45
CA SER A 103 7.41 -9.81 2.35
C SER A 103 6.37 -10.90 2.05
N ALA A 104 5.71 -11.47 3.08
CA ALA A 104 4.60 -12.39 2.91
C ALA A 104 3.35 -11.72 2.30
N ILE A 105 3.02 -10.50 2.74
CA ILE A 105 1.91 -9.69 2.19
C ILE A 105 2.14 -9.35 0.71
N ARG A 106 3.38 -9.13 0.29
CA ARG A 106 3.71 -8.86 -1.12
C ARG A 106 3.47 -10.07 -2.04
N GLN A 107 3.48 -11.30 -1.52
CA GLN A 107 3.12 -12.51 -2.27
C GLN A 107 1.60 -12.71 -2.47
N LEU A 108 0.77 -11.87 -1.84
CA LEU A 108 -0.68 -11.87 -2.05
C LEU A 108 -1.05 -11.20 -3.38
N SER A 109 -2.24 -11.51 -3.90
CA SER A 109 -2.79 -10.76 -5.04
C SER A 109 -3.10 -9.32 -4.64
N GLU A 110 -3.23 -8.41 -5.62
CA GLU A 110 -3.51 -6.99 -5.37
C GLU A 110 -4.72 -6.78 -4.45
N ASP A 111 -5.81 -7.49 -4.73
CA ASP A 111 -7.04 -7.42 -3.93
C ASP A 111 -6.85 -7.95 -2.51
N GLU A 112 -6.15 -9.08 -2.37
CA GLU A 112 -5.88 -9.71 -1.09
C GLU A 112 -5.04 -8.79 -0.20
N ARG A 113 -4.06 -8.12 -0.81
CA ARG A 113 -3.20 -7.13 -0.15
C ARG A 113 -3.99 -5.91 0.31
N ALA A 114 -4.84 -5.35 -0.54
CA ALA A 114 -5.71 -4.23 -0.17
C ALA A 114 -6.64 -4.60 1.01
N LEU A 115 -7.25 -5.78 0.96
CA LEU A 115 -8.12 -6.28 2.03
C LEU A 115 -7.40 -6.43 3.37
N ILE A 116 -6.23 -7.08 3.38
CA ILE A 116 -5.50 -7.30 4.63
C ILE A 116 -4.90 -6.00 5.18
N ALA A 117 -4.49 -5.07 4.31
CA ALA A 117 -4.02 -3.75 4.69
C ALA A 117 -5.07 -3.00 5.51
N LEU A 118 -6.26 -2.83 4.95
CA LEU A 118 -7.35 -2.09 5.60
C LEU A 118 -7.79 -2.75 6.91
N TYR A 119 -7.80 -4.09 6.95
CA TYR A 119 -8.09 -4.83 8.17
C TYR A 119 -7.03 -4.63 9.26
N LEU A 120 -5.74 -4.56 8.91
CA LEU A 120 -4.65 -4.31 9.85
C LEU A 120 -4.61 -2.86 10.38
N ASP A 121 -5.39 -1.96 9.80
CA ASP A 121 -5.55 -0.58 10.26
C ASP A 121 -6.87 -0.38 11.02
N ASP A 122 -7.46 -1.48 11.50
CA ASP A 122 -8.68 -1.53 12.32
C ASP A 122 -9.90 -0.87 11.66
N LEU A 123 -9.95 -0.82 10.32
CA LEU A 123 -11.16 -0.40 9.62
C LEU A 123 -12.26 -1.45 9.78
N SER A 124 -13.48 -0.96 10.01
CA SER A 124 -14.67 -1.81 10.05
C SER A 124 -14.95 -2.45 8.69
N TYR A 125 -15.69 -3.56 8.66
CA TYR A 125 -16.06 -4.20 7.39
C TYR A 125 -16.89 -3.27 6.51
N VAL A 126 -17.68 -2.38 7.11
CA VAL A 126 -18.40 -1.31 6.42
C VAL A 126 -17.41 -0.39 5.70
N GLU A 127 -16.42 0.19 6.39
CA GLU A 127 -15.43 1.08 5.79
C GLU A 127 -14.60 0.37 4.70
N ILE A 128 -14.23 -0.90 4.90
CA ILE A 128 -13.53 -1.70 3.88
C ILE A 128 -14.41 -1.91 2.65
N SER A 129 -15.72 -2.14 2.84
CA SER A 129 -16.66 -2.30 1.73
C SER A 129 -16.78 -1.04 0.87
N GLU A 130 -16.76 0.14 1.50
CA GLU A 130 -16.81 1.44 0.82
C GLU A 130 -15.53 1.74 0.04
N ILE A 131 -14.39 1.24 0.51
CA ILE A 131 -13.09 1.43 -0.14
C ILE A 131 -12.90 0.46 -1.30
N VAL A 132 -13.19 -0.83 -1.09
CA VAL A 132 -12.87 -1.92 -2.03
C VAL A 132 -14.02 -2.20 -3.00
N GLY A 133 -15.26 -1.85 -2.65
CA GLY A 133 -16.44 -2.04 -3.50
C GLY A 133 -17.01 -3.47 -3.49
N ILE A 134 -16.79 -4.23 -2.41
CA ILE A 134 -17.34 -5.59 -2.22
C ILE A 134 -18.18 -5.68 -0.94
N SER A 135 -19.13 -6.60 -0.85
CA SER A 135 -20.03 -6.72 0.31
C SER A 135 -19.30 -7.17 1.60
N GLU A 136 -19.81 -6.75 2.76
CA GLU A 136 -19.25 -7.07 4.08
C GLU A 136 -19.08 -8.57 4.33
N ASN A 137 -20.07 -9.37 3.95
CA ASN A 137 -20.01 -10.83 4.05
C ASN A 137 -18.86 -11.43 3.23
N ASN A 138 -18.55 -10.84 2.07
CA ASN A 138 -17.44 -11.28 1.22
C ASN A 138 -16.08 -10.94 1.86
N ILE A 139 -15.98 -9.78 2.51
CA ILE A 139 -14.76 -9.32 3.21
C ILE A 139 -14.33 -10.34 4.26
N GLY A 140 -15.23 -10.76 5.15
CA GLY A 140 -14.91 -11.72 6.21
C GLY A 140 -14.40 -13.07 5.68
N VAL A 141 -15.04 -13.58 4.62
CA VAL A 141 -14.62 -14.83 3.97
C VAL A 141 -13.24 -14.69 3.31
N ARG A 142 -12.99 -13.59 2.58
CA ARG A 142 -11.69 -13.33 1.96
C ARG A 142 -10.59 -13.16 3.00
N LEU A 143 -10.82 -12.40 4.07
CA LEU A 143 -9.86 -12.20 5.15
C LEU A 143 -9.47 -13.52 5.82
N SER A 144 -10.42 -14.42 6.06
CA SER A 144 -10.12 -15.75 6.61
C SER A 144 -9.20 -16.56 5.69
N ARG A 145 -9.44 -16.52 4.37
CA ARG A 145 -8.59 -17.18 3.37
C ARG A 145 -7.20 -16.55 3.30
N ILE A 146 -7.12 -15.22 3.33
CA ILE A 146 -5.86 -14.47 3.30
C ILE A 146 -5.00 -14.79 4.54
N LYS A 147 -5.59 -14.79 5.74
CA LYS A 147 -4.89 -15.17 6.98
C LYS A 147 -4.32 -16.58 6.92
N LYS A 148 -5.07 -17.55 6.36
CA LYS A 148 -4.59 -18.91 6.13
C LYS A 148 -3.41 -18.93 5.15
N LYS A 149 -3.49 -18.20 4.05
CA LYS A 149 -2.41 -18.10 3.04
C LYS A 149 -1.15 -17.49 3.64
N LEU A 150 -1.28 -16.40 4.40
CA LEU A 150 -0.15 -15.78 5.12
C LEU A 150 0.50 -16.74 6.11
N LYS A 151 -0.29 -17.50 6.88
CA LYS A 151 0.24 -18.52 7.79
C LYS A 151 1.06 -19.59 7.06
N VAL A 152 0.64 -20.01 5.87
CA VAL A 152 1.41 -20.96 5.04
C VAL A 152 2.70 -20.33 4.54
N ILE A 153 2.68 -19.06 4.11
CA ILE A 153 3.86 -18.36 3.61
C ILE A 153 4.89 -18.13 4.73
N LEU A 154 4.44 -17.73 5.93
CA LEU A 154 5.30 -17.44 7.08
C LEU A 154 5.88 -18.69 7.75
N ASN A 155 5.28 -19.86 7.54
CA ASN A 155 5.73 -21.14 8.10
C ASN A 155 6.57 -21.97 7.10
N ARG A 156 6.91 -21.41 5.93
CA ARG A 156 7.86 -22.00 4.98
C ARG A 156 9.27 -21.57 5.32
#